data_AF-A0A8S3ZAU2-F1
#
_entry.id   AF-A0A8S3ZAU2-F1
#
_cell.length_a   1.000
_cell.length_b   1.000
_cell.length_c   1.000
_cell.angle_alpha   90.00
_cell.angle_beta   90.00
_cell.angle_gamma   90.00
#
_symmetry.space_group_name_H-M   'P 1'
#
loop_
_entity.id
_entity.type
_entity.pdbx_description
1 polymer ?
#
loop_
_entity_poly.entity_id
_entity_poly.type
_entity_poly.pdbx_seq_one_letter_code
_entity_poly.pdbx_strand_id
1 'polypeptide(L)'
;MFQREDLGMIPSSESLKDTIERTLPMWYDQIVPAMKQGKRVLIVAHGNSLRGFVKHLDKISDEDIVSLEIPTGIPLAYELDKNFDAVRRYYLASDEEVEAAQAKLAAQGKSK
;
A
#
# COMPACT_ATOMS: atom_id res chain seq x y z
N MET A 1 -7.65 22.52 2.48
CA MET A 1 -8.11 22.82 3.86
C MET A 1 -7.62 21.67 4.72
N PHE A 2 -6.57 21.86 5.53
CA PHE A 2 -6.16 20.83 6.49
C PHE A 2 -7.19 20.84 7.62
N GLN A 3 -7.90 19.73 7.81
CA GLN A 3 -8.77 19.57 8.97
C GLN A 3 -7.87 19.58 10.22
N ARG A 4 -8.23 20.37 11.23
CA ARG A 4 -7.62 20.23 12.56
C ARG A 4 -8.09 18.89 13.09
N GLU A 5 -7.24 17.89 13.01
CA GLU A 5 -7.45 16.61 13.68
C GLU A 5 -7.32 16.82 15.20
N ASP A 6 -8.13 16.09 15.95
CA ASP A 6 -7.97 16.01 17.40
C ASP A 6 -6.61 15.36 17.70
N LEU A 7 -5.73 16.11 18.36
CA LEU A 7 -4.39 15.63 18.71
C LEU A 7 -4.43 14.37 19.59
N GLY A 8 -5.53 14.14 20.33
CA GLY A 8 -5.74 12.91 21.10
C GLY A 8 -5.93 11.65 20.23
N MET A 9 -6.23 11.80 18.95
CA MET A 9 -6.43 10.70 18.01
C MET A 9 -5.15 10.30 17.26
N ILE A 10 -4.07 11.07 17.38
CA ILE A 10 -2.80 10.77 16.72
C ILE A 10 -2.03 9.74 17.56
N PRO A 11 -1.70 8.56 17.01
CA PRO A 11 -0.99 7.54 17.75
C PRO A 11 0.46 7.97 18.03
N SER A 12 0.96 7.65 19.23
CA SER A 12 2.35 7.90 19.62
C SER A 12 3.32 6.90 18.99
N SER A 13 2.85 5.69 18.71
CA SER A 13 3.52 4.64 17.95
C SER A 13 2.47 3.72 17.32
N GLU A 14 2.87 2.97 16.30
CA GLU A 14 1.98 2.05 15.61
C GLU A 14 2.69 0.75 15.29
N SER A 15 2.00 -0.37 15.47
CA SER A 15 2.33 -1.62 14.83
C SER A 15 1.90 -1.60 13.36
N LEU A 16 2.32 -2.62 12.60
CA LEU A 16 1.80 -2.82 11.23
C LEU A 16 0.28 -3.00 11.25
N LYS A 17 -0.25 -3.73 12.25
CA LYS A 17 -1.69 -3.95 12.39
C LYS A 17 -2.44 -2.63 12.54
N ASP A 18 -2.01 -1.77 13.48
CA ASP A 18 -2.65 -0.47 13.72
C ASP A 18 -2.62 0.39 12.45
N THR A 19 -1.48 0.40 11.75
CA THR A 19 -1.31 1.13 10.49
C THR A 19 -2.31 0.65 9.43
N ILE A 20 -2.51 -0.68 9.30
CA ILE A 20 -3.45 -1.26 8.34
C ILE A 20 -4.89 -0.90 8.73
N GLU A 21 -5.24 -1.03 10.01
CA GLU A 21 -6.58 -0.74 10.53
C GLU A 21 -7.00 0.71 10.27
N ARG A 22 -6.09 1.69 10.43
CA ARG A 22 -6.41 3.09 10.10
C ARG A 22 -6.33 3.44 8.61
N THR A 23 -5.57 2.67 7.82
CA THR A 23 -5.36 2.96 6.39
C THR A 23 -6.51 2.41 5.55
N LEU A 24 -7.01 1.22 5.90
CA LEU A 24 -8.01 0.52 5.09
C LEU A 24 -9.36 1.26 4.95
N PRO A 25 -9.88 2.02 5.94
CA PRO A 25 -11.07 2.85 5.76
C PRO A 25 -10.98 3.81 4.57
N MET A 26 -9.79 4.36 4.28
CA MET A 26 -9.59 5.23 3.11
C MET A 26 -9.91 4.53 1.78
N TRP A 27 -9.72 3.21 1.72
CA TRP A 27 -10.09 2.41 0.56
C TRP A 27 -11.59 2.51 0.27
N TYR A 28 -12.41 2.25 1.28
CA TYR A 28 -13.87 2.20 1.14
C TYR A 28 -14.51 3.59 1.10
N ASP A 29 -13.97 4.56 1.85
CA ASP A 29 -14.59 5.86 2.04
C ASP A 29 -14.23 6.86 0.93
N GLN A 30 -13.06 6.70 0.30
CA GLN A 30 -12.54 7.66 -0.67
C GLN A 30 -12.14 7.03 -2.00
N ILE A 31 -11.32 5.97 -1.97
CA ILE A 31 -10.72 5.41 -3.18
C ILE A 31 -11.75 4.70 -4.06
N VAL A 32 -12.52 3.75 -3.50
CA VAL A 32 -13.60 3.04 -4.22
C VAL A 32 -14.67 4.02 -4.72
N PRO A 33 -15.20 4.97 -3.93
CA PRO A 33 -16.13 5.98 -4.42
C PRO A 33 -15.57 6.82 -5.57
N ALA A 34 -14.29 7.20 -5.54
CA ALA A 34 -13.65 7.91 -6.63
C ALA A 34 -13.59 7.06 -7.92
N MET A 35 -13.23 5.78 -7.81
CA MET A 35 -13.20 4.86 -8.95
C MET A 35 -14.60 4.59 -9.52
N LYS A 36 -15.63 4.49 -8.66
CA LYS A 36 -17.04 4.40 -9.10
C LYS A 36 -17.50 5.61 -9.91
N GLN A 37 -16.88 6.78 -9.70
CA GLN A 37 -17.11 8.00 -10.49
C GLN A 37 -16.28 8.02 -11.80
N GLY A 38 -15.62 6.92 -12.16
CA GLY A 38 -14.79 6.81 -13.37
C GLY A 38 -13.42 7.47 -13.26
N LYS A 39 -12.98 7.85 -12.05
CA LYS A 39 -11.65 8.45 -11.84
C LYS A 39 -10.57 7.38 -11.81
N ARG A 40 -9.41 7.69 -12.40
CA ARG A 40 -8.17 6.92 -12.22
C ARG A 40 -7.47 7.42 -10.97
N VAL A 41 -7.18 6.54 -10.02
CA VAL A 41 -6.61 6.87 -8.72
C VAL A 41 -5.11 6.55 -8.71
N LEU A 42 -4.30 7.50 -8.25
CA LEU A 42 -2.89 7.31 -7.92
C LEU A 42 -2.73 7.44 -6.41
N ILE A 43 -2.18 6.41 -5.76
CA ILE A 43 -1.90 6.41 -4.32
C ILE A 43 -0.39 6.63 -4.15
N VAL A 44 -0.01 7.71 -3.47
CA VAL A 44 1.38 8.01 -3.10
C VAL A 44 1.48 7.95 -1.58
N ALA A 45 2.21 6.97 -1.07
CA ALA A 45 2.29 6.68 0.36
C ALA A 45 3.64 6.03 0.73
N HIS A 46 3.70 5.38 1.89
CA HIS A 46 4.91 4.76 2.44
C HIS A 46 4.72 3.23 2.60
N GLY A 47 5.80 2.51 2.88
CA GLY A 47 5.81 1.03 2.93
C GLY A 47 4.65 0.42 3.72
N ASN A 48 4.52 0.71 5.02
CA ASN A 48 3.51 0.07 5.86
C ASN A 48 2.06 0.45 5.50
N SER A 49 1.81 1.69 5.07
CA SER A 49 0.48 2.08 4.62
C SER A 49 0.14 1.45 3.26
N LEU A 50 1.10 1.37 2.33
CA LEU A 50 0.92 0.62 1.08
C LEU A 50 0.68 -0.87 1.32
N ARG A 51 1.36 -1.49 2.28
CA ARG A 51 1.12 -2.88 2.69
C ARG A 51 -0.34 -3.11 3.10
N GLY A 52 -1.01 -2.14 3.73
CA GLY A 52 -2.44 -2.25 4.04
C GLY A 52 -3.33 -2.40 2.81
N PHE A 53 -3.08 -1.59 1.78
CA PHE A 53 -3.82 -1.70 0.52
C PHE A 53 -3.47 -3.00 -0.22
N VAL A 54 -2.19 -3.36 -0.30
CA VAL A 54 -1.76 -4.59 -0.97
C VAL A 54 -2.32 -5.82 -0.27
N LYS A 55 -2.29 -5.87 1.07
CA LYS A 55 -2.90 -6.96 1.85
C LYS A 55 -4.37 -7.14 1.50
N HIS A 56 -5.12 -6.04 1.43
CA HIS A 56 -6.53 -6.07 1.09
C HIS A 56 -6.78 -6.57 -0.34
N LEU A 57 -6.05 -6.02 -1.32
CA LEU A 57 -6.21 -6.34 -2.73
C LEU A 57 -5.80 -7.77 -3.08
N ASP A 58 -4.68 -8.22 -2.52
CA ASP A 58 -4.10 -9.54 -2.79
C ASP A 58 -4.57 -10.61 -1.79
N LYS A 59 -5.42 -10.24 -0.83
CA LYS A 59 -5.99 -11.13 0.19
C LYS A 59 -4.89 -11.87 0.99
N ILE A 60 -3.82 -11.15 1.32
CA ILE A 60 -2.65 -11.67 2.04
C ILE A 60 -3.00 -11.88 3.52
N SER A 61 -2.53 -12.98 4.10
CA SER A 61 -2.70 -13.32 5.52
C SER A 61 -1.94 -12.35 6.45
N ASP A 62 -2.25 -12.38 7.75
CA ASP A 62 -1.52 -11.62 8.76
C ASP A 62 -0.08 -12.12 8.92
N GLU A 63 0.15 -13.39 8.66
CA GLU A 63 1.45 -14.03 8.74
C GLU A 63 2.33 -13.63 7.55
N ASP A 64 1.78 -13.67 6.34
CA ASP A 64 2.54 -13.42 5.10
C ASP A 64 2.82 -11.93 4.86
N ILE A 65 1.96 -11.03 5.35
CA ILE A 65 2.10 -9.59 5.12
C ILE A 65 3.37 -9.00 5.77
N VAL A 66 3.90 -9.66 6.80
CA VAL A 66 5.13 -9.25 7.48
C VAL A 66 6.32 -9.30 6.53
N SER A 67 6.36 -10.30 5.65
CA SER A 67 7.43 -10.55 4.68
C SER A 67 7.25 -9.79 3.36
N LEU A 68 6.12 -9.12 3.14
CA LEU A 68 5.89 -8.38 1.90
C LEU A 68 6.77 -7.13 1.84
N GLU A 69 7.64 -7.06 0.85
CA GLU A 69 8.46 -5.88 0.56
C GLU A 69 8.01 -5.19 -0.73
N ILE A 70 7.74 -3.88 -0.64
CA ILE A 70 7.35 -3.04 -1.77
C ILE A 70 8.55 -2.12 -2.09
N PRO A 71 9.20 -2.26 -3.26
CA PRO A 71 10.35 -1.46 -3.62
C PRO A 71 10.00 0.02 -3.70
N THR A 72 10.94 0.86 -3.27
CA THR A 72 10.74 2.32 -3.29
C THR A 72 10.88 2.85 -4.72
N GLY A 73 9.95 3.71 -5.14
CA GLY A 73 10.09 4.49 -6.38
C GLY A 73 9.69 3.76 -7.66
N ILE A 74 9.20 2.52 -7.58
CA ILE A 74 8.66 1.79 -8.73
C ILE A 74 7.13 1.74 -8.61
N PRO A 75 6.36 2.24 -9.61
CA PRO A 75 4.90 2.18 -9.57
C PRO A 75 4.41 0.73 -9.63
N LEU A 76 3.51 0.38 -8.71
CA LEU A 76 2.77 -0.89 -8.70
C LEU A 76 1.36 -0.65 -9.24
N ALA A 77 1.05 -1.24 -10.39
CA ALA A 77 -0.25 -1.11 -11.06
C ALA A 77 -1.18 -2.27 -10.67
N TYR A 78 -2.46 -1.94 -10.50
CA TYR A 78 -3.55 -2.90 -10.31
C TYR A 78 -4.60 -2.72 -11.39
N GLU A 79 -5.01 -3.83 -11.99
CA GLU A 79 -6.22 -3.93 -12.80
C GLU A 79 -7.30 -4.56 -11.91
N LEU A 80 -8.44 -3.88 -11.78
CA LEU A 80 -9.54 -4.28 -10.91
C LEU A 80 -10.78 -4.63 -11.73
N ASP A 81 -11.59 -5.55 -11.21
CA ASP A 81 -12.89 -5.87 -11.79
C ASP A 81 -13.98 -4.87 -11.35
N LYS A 82 -15.23 -5.12 -11.76
CA LYS A 82 -16.40 -4.28 -11.41
C LYS A 82 -16.72 -4.23 -9.92
N ASN A 83 -16.23 -5.19 -9.13
CA ASN A 83 -16.40 -5.27 -7.68
C ASN A 83 -15.19 -4.67 -6.95
N PHE A 84 -14.20 -4.14 -7.68
CA PHE A 84 -12.93 -3.64 -7.17
C PHE A 84 -12.03 -4.74 -6.58
N ASP A 85 -12.25 -6.00 -6.99
CA ASP A 85 -11.32 -7.09 -6.72
C ASP A 85 -10.14 -7.04 -7.71
N ALA A 86 -8.92 -7.33 -7.23
CA ALA A 86 -7.74 -7.37 -8.08
C ALA A 86 -7.79 -8.53 -9.09
N VAL A 87 -7.64 -8.20 -10.38
CA VAL A 87 -7.51 -9.16 -11.48
C VAL A 87 -6.04 -9.37 -11.82
N ARG A 88 -5.26 -8.30 -11.79
CA ARG A 88 -3.84 -8.31 -12.12
C ARG A 88 -3.07 -7.27 -11.32
N ARG A 89 -1.84 -7.62 -10.98
CA ARG A 89 -0.86 -6.76 -10.31
C ARG A 89 0.49 -6.88 -11.03
N TYR A 90 1.13 -5.75 -11.31
CA TYR A 90 2.46 -5.74 -11.93
C TYR A 90 3.19 -4.42 -11.69
N TYR A 91 4.52 -4.45 -11.68
CA TYR A 91 5.33 -3.24 -11.63
C TYR A 91 5.43 -2.59 -13.01
N LEU A 92 5.45 -1.26 -13.05
CA LEU A 92 5.71 -0.49 -14.27
C LEU A 92 7.21 -0.23 -14.44
N ALA A 93 7.98 -1.31 -14.55
CA ALA A 93 9.43 -1.31 -14.78
C ALA A 93 9.85 -2.65 -15.39
N SER A 94 11.09 -2.75 -15.87
CA SER A 94 11.68 -4.03 -16.27
C SER A 94 11.96 -4.92 -15.05
N ASP A 95 12.02 -6.24 -15.26
CA ASP A 95 12.30 -7.19 -14.19
C ASP A 95 13.65 -6.88 -13.51
N GLU A 96 14.68 -6.50 -14.27
CA GLU A 96 16.00 -6.11 -13.75
C GLU A 96 15.93 -4.90 -12.81
N GLU A 97 15.13 -3.88 -13.16
CA GLU A 97 14.93 -2.70 -12.31
C GLU A 97 14.20 -3.05 -11.01
N VAL A 98 13.20 -3.93 -11.09
CA VAL A 98 12.44 -4.41 -9.93
C VAL A 98 13.34 -5.20 -8.99
N GLU A 99 14.08 -6.17 -9.53
CA GLU A 99 15.01 -7.01 -8.77
C GLU A 99 16.09 -6.17 -8.08
N ALA A 100 16.68 -5.20 -8.79
CA ALA A 100 17.67 -4.29 -8.22
C ALA A 100 17.10 -3.45 -7.06
N ALA A 101 15.87 -2.95 -7.20
CA ALA A 101 15.22 -2.16 -6.15
C ALA A 101 14.84 -3.02 -4.93
N GLN A 102 14.40 -4.26 -5.14
CA GLN A 102 14.12 -5.21 -4.07
C GLN A 102 15.41 -5.62 -3.33
N ALA A 103 16.49 -5.90 -4.06
CA ALA A 103 17.78 -6.19 -3.46
C ALA A 103 18.30 -5.03 -2.60
N LYS A 104 18.11 -3.78 -3.07
CA LYS A 104 18.46 -2.58 -2.31
C LYS A 104 17.63 -2.44 -1.03
N LEU A 105 16.33 -2.74 -1.08
CA LEU A 105 15.44 -2.70 0.08
C LEU A 105 15.87 -3.74 1.12
N ALA A 106 16.11 -4.98 0.71
CA ALA A 106 16.58 -6.05 1.58
C ALA A 106 17.95 -5.76 2.22
N ALA A 107 18.80 -4.95 1.57
CA ALA A 107 20.08 -4.53 2.10
C ALA A 107 19.97 -3.47 3.21
N GLN A 108 18.89 -2.67 3.26
CA GLN A 108 18.74 -1.58 4.24
C GLN A 108 18.65 -2.06 5.69
N GLY A 109 18.24 -3.29 5.93
CA GLY A 109 18.18 -3.90 7.27
C GLY A 109 19.45 -4.60 7.71
N LYS A 110 20.47 -4.72 6.84
CA LYS A 110 21.73 -5.39 7.17
C LYS A 110 22.68 -4.41 7.84
N SER A 111 23.29 -4.83 8.94
CA SER A 111 24.33 -4.04 9.61
C SER A 111 25.50 -3.83 8.64
N LYS A 112 26.04 -2.60 8.61
CA LYS A 112 27.26 -2.27 7.85
C LYS A 112 28.45 -3.11 8.29
#